data_AF-A0A098VWB8-F1
#
_entry.id   AF-A0A098VWB8-F1
#
_cell.length_a   1.000
_cell.length_b   1.000
_cell.length_c   1.000
_cell.angle_alpha   90.00
_cell.angle_beta   90.00
_cell.angle_gamma   90.00
#
_symmetry.space_group_name_H-M   'P 1'
#
loop_
_entity.id
_entity.type
_entity.pdbx_description
1 polymer ?
#
loop_
_entity_poly.entity_id
_entity_poly.type
_entity_poly.pdbx_seq_one_letter_code
_entity_poly.pdbx_strand_id
1 'polypeptide(L)'
;MGSSIIEDKIFRSIYNCIRKYYDASASREIIFSFDASFFCGKFPGVNRNTLEAIFRLFWQRRILLHAHTFKDRSGPASDLLAKFPFNINDRITEVPHSIMEISIRFMMPPCFIIRVVLGEFIRSSNESFDPVALKGWMNAPHTIPNASLSKAALLAIEADEIASPLADAKKQWAVVMLVSKLDLPFIEEQGMRKLGYPKTPDILLPVPIGSGLLLLSWLAFGNFVSNWIESKALFGDIKTHERYLKNQYLTYYNRYDPLVAIMCRYGPGIVIYWFGFTKEILNFTESVMVVDSLPEHITMLTADE
;
A
#
# COMPACT_ATOMS: atom_id res chain seq x y z
N MET A 1 11.63 1.69 -23.43
CA MET A 1 11.09 1.76 -22.06
C MET A 1 9.91 2.70 -22.08
N GLY A 2 8.74 2.28 -21.59
CA GLY A 2 7.55 3.15 -21.52
C GLY A 2 7.64 4.13 -20.35
N SER A 3 6.85 5.20 -20.40
CA SER A 3 6.84 6.23 -19.34
C SER A 3 6.17 5.73 -18.06
N SER A 4 6.77 6.04 -16.91
CA SER A 4 6.20 5.93 -15.55
C SER A 4 5.33 7.14 -15.19
N ILE A 5 5.58 8.29 -15.83
CA ILE A 5 4.82 9.53 -15.62
C ILE A 5 3.89 9.72 -16.81
N ILE A 6 2.57 9.69 -16.58
CA ILE A 6 1.56 9.74 -17.64
C ILE A 6 0.56 10.88 -17.40
N GLU A 7 -0.13 11.34 -18.44
CA GLU A 7 -1.23 12.31 -18.25
C GLU A 7 -2.47 11.63 -17.65
N ASP A 8 -3.29 12.36 -16.88
CA ASP A 8 -4.52 11.85 -16.27
C ASP A 8 -5.49 11.30 -17.31
N LYS A 9 -5.53 11.89 -18.52
CA LYS A 9 -6.33 11.36 -19.64
C LYS A 9 -5.92 9.94 -20.05
N ILE A 10 -4.60 9.65 -20.02
CA ILE A 10 -4.05 8.32 -20.35
C ILE A 10 -4.37 7.37 -19.21
N PHE A 11 -4.16 7.79 -17.95
CA PHE A 11 -4.56 7.02 -16.77
C PHE A 11 -6.05 6.62 -16.82
N ARG A 12 -6.96 7.57 -17.07
CA ARG A 12 -8.40 7.30 -17.19
C ARG A 12 -8.72 6.32 -18.31
N SER A 13 -8.02 6.40 -19.44
CA SER A 13 -8.17 5.45 -20.56
C SER A 13 -7.76 4.03 -20.14
N ILE A 14 -6.59 3.88 -19.52
CA ILE A 14 -6.08 2.60 -19.00
C ILE A 14 -7.03 2.03 -17.95
N TYR A 15 -7.41 2.83 -16.96
CA TYR A 15 -8.29 2.41 -15.87
C TYR A 15 -9.66 1.93 -16.40
N ASN A 16 -10.24 2.65 -17.36
CA ASN A 16 -11.49 2.23 -18.00
C ASN A 16 -11.32 0.96 -18.83
N CYS A 17 -10.18 0.78 -19.50
CA CYS A 17 -9.88 -0.45 -20.23
C CYS A 17 -9.77 -1.65 -19.30
N ILE A 18 -9.05 -1.52 -18.18
CA ILE A 18 -8.94 -2.55 -17.14
C ILE A 18 -10.33 -2.90 -16.60
N ARG A 19 -11.11 -1.89 -16.21
CA ARG A 19 -12.49 -2.11 -15.72
C ARG A 19 -13.33 -2.92 -16.72
N LYS A 20 -13.36 -2.50 -17.99
CA LYS A 20 -14.12 -3.22 -19.04
C LYS A 20 -13.61 -4.64 -19.26
N TYR A 21 -12.29 -4.84 -19.25
CA TYR A 21 -11.68 -6.15 -19.45
C TYR A 21 -12.09 -7.13 -18.34
N TYR A 22 -11.97 -6.73 -17.07
CA TYR A 22 -12.26 -7.63 -15.95
C TYR A 22 -13.76 -7.75 -15.65
N ASP A 23 -14.57 -6.71 -15.87
CA ASP A 23 -16.04 -6.81 -15.73
C ASP A 23 -16.65 -7.75 -16.80
N ALA A 24 -16.06 -7.83 -18.00
CA ALA A 24 -16.48 -8.77 -19.05
C ALA A 24 -15.96 -10.21 -18.83
N SER A 25 -15.00 -10.41 -17.92
CA SER A 25 -14.29 -11.69 -17.74
C SER A 25 -14.91 -12.61 -16.68
N ALA A 26 -16.22 -12.49 -16.44
CA ALA A 26 -16.96 -13.14 -15.33
C ALA A 26 -16.87 -14.68 -15.23
N SER A 27 -16.12 -15.37 -16.10
CA SER A 27 -15.98 -16.83 -16.15
C SER A 27 -14.55 -17.35 -16.33
N ARG A 28 -13.49 -16.52 -16.20
CA ARG A 28 -12.11 -16.96 -16.48
C ARG A 28 -11.24 -17.08 -15.22
N GLU A 29 -10.31 -18.04 -15.25
CA GLU A 29 -9.28 -18.31 -14.22
C GLU A 29 -8.29 -17.14 -13.98
N ILE A 30 -8.40 -16.04 -14.74
CA ILE A 30 -7.42 -14.93 -14.82
C ILE A 30 -7.90 -13.67 -14.06
N ILE A 31 -9.01 -13.75 -13.30
CA ILE A 31 -9.65 -12.54 -12.73
C ILE A 31 -8.71 -11.72 -11.81
N PHE A 32 -7.79 -12.36 -11.09
CA PHE A 32 -6.92 -11.69 -10.12
C PHE A 32 -5.46 -11.56 -10.56
N SER A 33 -5.15 -11.88 -11.82
CA SER A 33 -3.81 -11.74 -12.40
C SER A 33 -3.79 -10.70 -13.52
N PHE A 34 -2.65 -10.04 -13.69
CA PHE A 34 -2.48 -9.01 -14.71
C PHE A 34 -2.15 -9.61 -16.08
N ASP A 35 -3.00 -9.38 -17.08
CA ASP A 35 -2.74 -9.78 -18.47
C ASP A 35 -1.73 -8.84 -19.15
N ALA A 36 -0.45 -9.07 -18.88
CA ALA A 36 0.64 -8.24 -19.38
C ALA A 36 0.67 -8.19 -20.92
N SER A 37 0.35 -9.29 -21.61
CA SER A 37 0.35 -9.35 -23.08
C SER A 37 -0.68 -8.37 -23.65
N PHE A 38 -1.93 -8.45 -23.16
CA PHE A 38 -3.01 -7.58 -23.62
C PHE A 38 -2.73 -6.10 -23.30
N PHE A 39 -2.40 -5.78 -22.05
CA PHE A 39 -2.27 -4.38 -21.63
C PHE A 39 -1.01 -3.72 -22.18
N CYS A 40 0.13 -4.41 -22.24
CA CYS A 40 1.34 -3.85 -22.85
C CYS A 40 1.18 -3.67 -24.36
N GLY A 41 0.48 -4.58 -25.05
CA GLY A 41 0.16 -4.43 -26.47
C GLY A 41 -0.77 -3.25 -26.76
N LYS A 42 -1.73 -2.98 -25.87
CA LYS A 42 -2.70 -1.88 -26.02
C LYS A 42 -2.15 -0.51 -25.60
N PHE A 43 -1.19 -0.47 -24.69
CA PHE A 43 -0.58 0.75 -24.17
C PHE A 43 0.96 0.70 -24.25
N PRO A 44 1.54 0.58 -25.46
CA PRO A 44 2.98 0.33 -25.64
C PRO A 44 3.88 1.48 -25.14
N GLY A 45 3.34 2.70 -25.02
CA GLY A 45 4.06 3.87 -24.51
C GLY A 45 4.15 3.95 -22.97
N VAL A 46 3.51 3.05 -22.24
CA VAL A 46 3.44 3.07 -20.77
C VAL A 46 4.26 1.93 -20.18
N ASN A 47 4.97 2.21 -19.09
CA ASN A 47 5.78 1.20 -18.42
C ASN A 47 4.90 0.03 -17.92
N ARG A 48 5.36 -1.22 -18.07
CA ARG A 48 4.66 -2.41 -17.58
C ARG A 48 4.33 -2.32 -16.08
N ASN A 49 5.29 -1.91 -15.25
CA ASN A 49 5.09 -1.79 -13.81
C ASN A 49 4.03 -0.73 -13.48
N THR A 50 3.94 0.32 -14.29
CA THR A 50 2.89 1.35 -14.16
C THR A 50 1.52 0.81 -14.52
N LEU A 51 1.41 0.00 -15.59
CA LEU A 51 0.16 -0.68 -15.92
C LEU A 51 -0.27 -1.65 -14.81
N GLU A 52 0.66 -2.45 -14.28
CA GLU A 52 0.42 -3.35 -13.14
C GLU A 52 -0.03 -2.58 -11.88
N ALA A 53 0.56 -1.43 -11.60
CA ALA A 53 0.17 -0.60 -10.47
C ALA A 53 -1.23 0.03 -10.65
N ILE A 54 -1.60 0.44 -11.87
CA ILE A 54 -2.97 0.90 -12.18
C ILE A 54 -3.98 -0.25 -12.04
N PHE A 55 -3.61 -1.47 -12.45
CA PHE A 55 -4.41 -2.68 -12.24
C PHE A 55 -4.64 -2.96 -10.75
N ARG A 56 -3.60 -2.89 -9.92
CA ARG A 56 -3.74 -3.01 -8.46
C ARG A 56 -4.62 -1.91 -7.88
N LEU A 57 -4.46 -0.67 -8.34
CA LEU A 57 -5.29 0.47 -7.91
C LEU A 57 -6.79 0.24 -8.23
N PHE A 58 -7.10 -0.33 -9.40
CA PHE A 58 -8.46 -0.72 -9.76
C PHE A 58 -9.08 -1.68 -8.73
N TRP A 59 -8.37 -2.76 -8.38
CA TRP A 59 -8.85 -3.72 -7.41
C TRP A 59 -8.93 -3.16 -5.99
N GLN A 60 -7.96 -2.34 -5.57
CA GLN A 60 -8.02 -1.65 -4.28
C GLN A 60 -9.28 -0.78 -4.15
N ARG A 61 -9.65 -0.04 -5.21
CA ARG A 61 -10.88 0.76 -5.23
C ARG A 61 -12.12 -0.12 -5.19
N ARG A 62 -12.12 -1.25 -5.90
CA ARG A 62 -13.23 -2.22 -5.88
C ARG A 62 -13.43 -2.82 -4.49
N ILE A 63 -12.34 -3.24 -3.83
CA ILE A 63 -12.37 -3.71 -2.44
C ILE A 63 -12.99 -2.64 -1.54
N LEU A 64 -12.52 -1.39 -1.61
CA LEU A 64 -13.04 -0.31 -0.77
C LEU A 64 -14.54 -0.04 -1.00
N LEU A 65 -14.98 -0.07 -2.27
CA LEU A 65 -16.38 0.14 -2.64
C LEU A 65 -17.29 -0.95 -2.07
N HIS A 66 -16.85 -2.21 -2.12
CA HIS A 66 -17.66 -3.36 -1.73
C HIS A 66 -17.41 -3.83 -0.29
N ALA A 67 -16.41 -3.29 0.41
CA ALA A 67 -16.07 -3.72 1.78
C ALA A 67 -17.25 -3.61 2.75
N HIS A 68 -18.16 -2.65 2.57
CA HIS A 68 -19.36 -2.51 3.40
C HIS A 68 -20.31 -3.70 3.27
N THR A 69 -20.45 -4.27 2.08
CA THR A 69 -21.25 -5.48 1.84
C THR A 69 -20.75 -6.68 2.66
N PHE A 70 -19.46 -6.72 2.98
CA PHE A 70 -18.85 -7.76 3.81
C PHE A 70 -18.77 -7.40 5.30
N LYS A 71 -19.15 -6.17 5.68
CA LYS A 71 -19.27 -5.75 7.08
C LYS A 71 -20.68 -5.94 7.62
N ASP A 72 -21.68 -6.00 6.73
CA ASP A 72 -23.06 -6.28 7.10
C ASP A 72 -23.24 -7.76 7.48
N ARG A 73 -23.69 -7.99 8.72
CA ARG A 73 -23.91 -9.33 9.30
C ARG A 73 -25.21 -9.99 8.84
N SER A 74 -26.11 -9.24 8.22
CA SER A 74 -27.27 -9.77 7.48
C SER A 74 -26.98 -9.87 5.99
N GLY A 75 -25.79 -9.46 5.55
CA GLY A 75 -25.39 -9.40 4.16
C GLY A 75 -24.54 -10.60 3.72
N PRO A 76 -23.97 -10.52 2.51
CA PRO A 76 -23.26 -11.63 1.87
C PRO A 76 -22.11 -12.22 2.68
N ALA A 77 -21.46 -11.47 3.58
CA ALA A 77 -20.45 -12.05 4.46
C ALA A 77 -21.01 -13.13 5.39
N SER A 78 -22.23 -12.98 5.88
CA SER A 78 -22.88 -13.99 6.74
C SER A 78 -23.14 -15.29 6.00
N ASP A 79 -23.65 -15.21 4.76
CA ASP A 79 -23.84 -16.37 3.88
C ASP A 79 -22.52 -17.06 3.52
N LEU A 80 -21.44 -16.29 3.41
CA LEU A 80 -20.10 -16.81 3.19
C LEU A 80 -19.60 -17.56 4.41
N LEU A 81 -19.70 -16.94 5.59
CA LEU A 81 -19.27 -17.52 6.86
C LEU A 81 -20.08 -18.78 7.21
N ALA A 82 -21.37 -18.83 6.89
CA ALA A 82 -22.22 -20.00 7.10
C ALA A 82 -21.74 -21.26 6.34
N LYS A 83 -20.95 -21.09 5.28
CA LYS A 83 -20.38 -22.20 4.50
C LYS A 83 -19.06 -22.74 5.06
N PHE A 84 -18.47 -22.05 6.05
CA PHE A 84 -17.19 -22.44 6.64
C PHE A 84 -17.41 -23.02 8.04
N PRO A 85 -17.06 -24.28 8.29
CA PRO A 85 -17.11 -24.83 9.64
C PRO A 85 -15.91 -24.32 10.44
N PHE A 86 -16.19 -23.50 11.46
CA PHE A 86 -15.18 -22.85 12.31
C PHE A 86 -14.72 -23.72 13.50
N ASN A 87 -15.01 -25.02 13.50
CA ASN A 87 -14.61 -25.91 14.58
C ASN A 87 -13.12 -26.25 14.47
N ILE A 88 -12.40 -26.15 15.60
CA ILE A 88 -10.95 -26.40 15.69
C ILE A 88 -10.59 -27.86 15.34
N ASN A 89 -11.53 -28.79 15.52
CA ASN A 89 -11.29 -30.23 15.34
C ASN A 89 -11.65 -30.77 13.94
N ASP A 90 -12.30 -29.98 13.08
CA ASP A 90 -12.80 -30.48 11.80
C ASP A 90 -11.75 -30.39 10.68
N ARG A 91 -11.41 -31.53 10.10
CA ARG A 91 -10.61 -31.63 8.87
C ARG A 91 -11.48 -31.30 7.66
N ILE A 92 -11.68 -30.02 7.39
CA ILE A 92 -12.53 -29.63 6.26
C ILE A 92 -11.62 -29.45 5.05
N THR A 93 -11.66 -30.41 4.15
CA THR A 93 -10.91 -30.42 2.88
C THR A 93 -11.43 -29.39 1.87
N GLU A 94 -12.60 -28.80 2.13
CA GLU A 94 -13.33 -27.93 1.20
C GLU A 94 -13.10 -26.42 1.41
N VAL A 95 -12.50 -26.01 2.53
CA VAL A 95 -12.22 -24.59 2.84
C VAL A 95 -11.37 -23.91 1.76
N PRO A 96 -10.30 -24.54 1.22
CA PRO A 96 -9.50 -23.90 0.18
C PRO A 96 -10.26 -23.65 -1.14
N HIS A 97 -11.06 -24.63 -1.59
CA HIS A 97 -11.80 -24.54 -2.85
C HIS A 97 -12.92 -23.50 -2.77
N SER A 98 -13.58 -23.43 -1.62
CA SER A 98 -14.65 -22.45 -1.38
C SER A 98 -14.12 -21.01 -1.39
N ILE A 99 -12.92 -20.71 -0.87
CA ILE A 99 -12.36 -19.34 -0.92
C ILE A 99 -12.21 -18.84 -2.36
N MET A 100 -11.69 -19.67 -3.27
CA MET A 100 -11.51 -19.28 -4.67
C MET A 100 -12.86 -19.14 -5.39
N GLU A 101 -13.80 -20.07 -5.17
CA GLU A 101 -15.15 -19.98 -5.73
C GLU A 101 -15.87 -18.70 -5.28
N ILE A 102 -15.76 -18.38 -3.99
CA ILE A 102 -16.30 -17.15 -3.40
C ILE A 102 -15.63 -15.91 -4.01
N SER A 103 -14.31 -15.95 -4.18
CA SER A 103 -13.54 -14.85 -4.78
C SER A 103 -14.05 -14.56 -6.19
N ILE A 104 -14.23 -15.59 -7.02
CA ILE A 104 -14.78 -15.47 -8.38
C ILE A 104 -16.22 -14.96 -8.34
N ARG A 105 -17.08 -15.58 -7.53
CA ARG A 105 -18.51 -15.25 -7.43
C ARG A 105 -18.74 -13.80 -7.03
N PHE A 106 -17.96 -13.28 -6.09
CA PHE A 106 -18.10 -11.93 -5.58
C PHE A 106 -17.15 -10.92 -6.25
N MET A 107 -16.31 -11.37 -7.18
CA MET A 107 -15.27 -10.55 -7.82
C MET A 107 -14.44 -9.81 -6.77
N MET A 108 -13.92 -10.55 -5.80
CA MET A 108 -13.08 -10.04 -4.71
C MET A 108 -11.79 -10.86 -4.61
N PRO A 109 -10.63 -10.23 -4.39
CA PRO A 109 -9.36 -10.96 -4.33
C PRO A 109 -9.34 -12.01 -3.19
N PRO A 110 -8.68 -13.17 -3.39
CA PRO A 110 -8.65 -14.25 -2.39
C PRO A 110 -8.16 -13.82 -1.01
N CYS A 111 -7.14 -12.95 -0.94
CA CYS A 111 -6.65 -12.42 0.34
C CYS A 111 -7.69 -11.52 1.03
N PHE A 112 -8.56 -10.84 0.29
CA PHE A 112 -9.66 -10.11 0.90
C PHE A 112 -10.67 -11.08 1.55
N ILE A 113 -11.07 -12.12 0.81
CA ILE A 113 -12.05 -13.11 1.30
C ILE A 113 -11.52 -13.84 2.53
N ILE A 114 -10.29 -14.37 2.50
CA ILE A 114 -9.74 -15.08 3.67
C ILE A 114 -9.60 -14.16 4.89
N ARG A 115 -9.32 -12.87 4.71
CA ARG A 115 -9.29 -11.90 5.83
C ARG A 115 -10.65 -11.71 6.48
N VAL A 116 -11.73 -11.76 5.71
CA VAL A 116 -13.11 -11.73 6.25
C VAL A 116 -13.37 -12.99 7.05
N VAL A 117 -13.04 -14.17 6.50
CA VAL A 117 -13.23 -15.48 7.16
C VAL A 117 -12.42 -15.59 8.46
N LEU A 118 -11.13 -15.25 8.42
CA LEU A 118 -10.27 -15.24 9.61
C LEU A 118 -10.73 -14.21 10.64
N GLY A 119 -11.18 -13.04 10.18
CA GLY A 119 -11.71 -12.01 11.07
C GLY A 119 -12.93 -12.49 11.86
N GLU A 120 -13.77 -13.34 11.27
CA GLU A 120 -14.88 -13.95 11.98
C GLU A 120 -14.45 -15.10 12.89
N PHE A 121 -13.52 -15.94 12.45
CA PHE A 121 -12.96 -16.99 13.30
C PHE A 121 -12.30 -16.43 14.58
N ILE A 122 -11.67 -15.26 14.49
CA ILE A 122 -11.16 -14.54 15.68
C ILE A 122 -12.31 -14.12 16.59
N ARG A 123 -13.39 -13.55 16.04
CA ARG A 123 -14.55 -13.11 16.83
C ARG A 123 -15.24 -14.27 17.53
N SER A 124 -15.41 -15.41 16.86
CA SER A 124 -16.03 -16.60 17.46
C SER A 124 -15.17 -17.21 18.57
N SER A 125 -13.84 -17.02 18.51
CA SER A 125 -12.90 -17.55 19.50
C SER A 125 -12.65 -16.61 20.69
N ASN A 126 -12.65 -15.28 20.47
CA ASN A 126 -12.19 -14.29 21.45
C ASN A 126 -13.29 -13.30 21.93
N GLU A 127 -14.58 -13.57 21.66
CA GLU A 127 -15.75 -12.68 21.87
C GLU A 127 -15.69 -11.31 21.14
N SER A 128 -14.51 -10.87 20.71
CA SER A 128 -14.24 -9.60 20.07
C SER A 128 -13.23 -9.75 18.93
N PHE A 129 -13.19 -8.75 18.04
CA PHE A 129 -12.27 -8.74 16.90
C PHE A 129 -10.89 -8.23 17.31
N ASP A 130 -9.87 -9.07 17.11
CA ASP A 130 -8.47 -8.68 17.29
C ASP A 130 -7.78 -8.43 15.93
N PRO A 131 -7.54 -7.15 15.54
CA PRO A 131 -6.83 -6.81 14.30
C PRO A 131 -5.34 -7.19 14.32
N VAL A 132 -4.72 -7.29 15.51
CA VAL A 132 -3.31 -7.66 15.66
C VAL A 132 -3.15 -9.15 15.37
N ALA A 133 -4.02 -9.99 15.94
CA ALA A 133 -4.05 -11.42 15.63
C ALA A 133 -4.29 -11.67 14.13
N LEU A 134 -5.26 -10.98 13.51
CA LEU A 134 -5.52 -11.12 12.07
C LEU A 134 -4.27 -10.78 11.23
N LYS A 135 -3.59 -9.68 11.57
CA LYS A 135 -2.35 -9.29 10.88
C LYS A 135 -1.25 -10.33 11.09
N GLY A 136 -1.08 -10.82 12.32
CA GLY A 136 -0.13 -11.88 12.66
C GLY A 136 -0.36 -13.14 11.82
N TRP A 137 -1.60 -13.60 11.73
CA TRP A 137 -1.97 -14.78 10.94
C TRP A 137 -1.84 -14.59 9.44
N MET A 138 -2.13 -13.40 8.89
CA MET A 138 -1.86 -13.15 7.47
C MET A 138 -0.36 -13.20 7.16
N ASN A 139 0.48 -12.70 8.07
CA ASN A 139 1.94 -12.72 7.90
C ASN A 139 2.57 -14.10 8.18
N ALA A 140 1.96 -14.88 9.07
CA ALA A 140 2.41 -16.22 9.45
C ALA A 140 1.22 -17.21 9.44
N PRO A 141 0.70 -17.60 8.27
CA PRO A 141 -0.51 -18.45 8.20
C PRO A 141 -0.39 -19.80 8.89
N HIS A 142 0.83 -20.31 9.06
CA HIS A 142 1.10 -21.55 9.78
C HIS A 142 0.80 -21.48 11.28
N THR A 143 0.67 -20.29 11.86
CA THR A 143 0.31 -20.12 13.29
C THR A 143 -1.20 -20.14 13.53
N ILE A 144 -2.02 -20.31 12.48
CA ILE A 144 -3.48 -20.41 12.61
C ILE A 144 -3.82 -21.77 13.21
N PRO A 145 -4.55 -21.84 14.34
CA PRO A 145 -4.82 -23.12 15.03
C PRO A 145 -5.59 -24.14 14.18
N ASN A 146 -6.49 -23.67 13.32
CA ASN A 146 -7.26 -24.53 12.41
C ASN A 146 -6.44 -24.81 11.13
N ALA A 147 -6.07 -26.07 10.91
CA ALA A 147 -5.23 -26.49 9.78
C ALA A 147 -5.86 -26.21 8.40
N SER A 148 -7.19 -26.32 8.27
CA SER A 148 -7.90 -26.03 7.02
C SER A 148 -7.88 -24.53 6.70
N LEU A 149 -8.10 -23.67 7.70
CA LEU A 149 -7.98 -22.22 7.55
C LEU A 149 -6.53 -21.79 7.28
N SER A 150 -5.56 -22.43 7.93
CA SER A 150 -4.13 -22.23 7.64
C SER A 150 -3.80 -22.53 6.18
N LYS A 151 -4.22 -23.70 5.67
CA LYS A 151 -4.03 -24.08 4.27
C LYS A 151 -4.74 -23.13 3.30
N ALA A 152 -5.97 -22.74 3.61
CA ALA A 152 -6.73 -21.81 2.78
C ALA A 152 -6.09 -20.42 2.72
N ALA A 153 -5.55 -19.94 3.84
CA ALA A 153 -4.80 -18.69 3.89
C ALA A 153 -3.50 -18.74 3.08
N LEU A 154 -2.75 -19.84 3.15
CA LEU A 154 -1.56 -20.02 2.31
C LEU A 154 -1.91 -19.96 0.81
N LEU A 155 -2.92 -20.71 0.38
CA LEU A 155 -3.35 -20.74 -1.02
C LEU A 155 -3.90 -19.39 -1.50
N ALA A 156 -4.66 -18.70 -0.64
CA ALA A 156 -5.15 -17.35 -0.95
C ALA A 156 -4.01 -16.33 -1.07
N ILE A 157 -2.95 -16.44 -0.25
CA ILE A 157 -1.76 -15.59 -0.31
C ILE A 157 -0.96 -15.86 -1.58
N GLU A 158 -0.80 -17.13 -1.95
CA GLU A 158 -0.10 -17.54 -3.17
C GLU A 158 -0.82 -17.09 -4.44
N ALA A 159 -2.16 -17.17 -4.46
CA ALA A 159 -2.97 -16.83 -5.63
C ALA A 159 -3.22 -15.32 -5.82
N ASP A 160 -2.96 -14.47 -4.81
CA ASP A 160 -3.36 -13.08 -4.81
C ASP A 160 -2.17 -12.11 -5.01
N GLU A 161 -2.00 -11.63 -6.25
CA GLU A 161 -0.98 -10.63 -6.59
C GLU A 161 -1.36 -9.17 -6.20
N ILE A 162 -2.56 -8.98 -5.65
CA ILE A 162 -3.20 -7.67 -5.46
C ILE A 162 -3.14 -7.25 -3.99
N ALA A 163 -3.59 -8.13 -3.09
CA ALA A 163 -3.87 -7.85 -1.69
C ALA A 163 -3.13 -8.77 -0.72
N SER A 164 -2.17 -9.58 -1.20
CA SER A 164 -1.35 -10.43 -0.34
C SER A 164 -0.31 -9.65 0.47
N PRO A 165 0.09 -10.15 1.65
CA PRO A 165 1.19 -9.58 2.43
C PRO A 165 2.51 -9.49 1.65
N LEU A 166 2.72 -10.39 0.68
CA LEU A 166 3.89 -10.35 -0.22
C LEU A 166 3.91 -9.10 -1.10
N ALA A 167 2.74 -8.61 -1.52
CA ALA A 167 2.63 -7.35 -2.25
C ALA A 167 2.97 -6.13 -1.38
N ASP A 168 2.78 -6.22 -0.06
CA ASP A 168 3.11 -5.18 0.92
C ASP A 168 4.58 -5.21 1.36
N ALA A 169 5.22 -6.38 1.44
CA ALA A 169 6.62 -6.52 1.88
C ALA A 169 7.63 -5.89 0.89
N LYS A 170 7.35 -5.90 -0.41
CA LYS A 170 8.21 -5.28 -1.45
C LYS A 170 8.36 -3.76 -1.30
N LYS A 171 7.49 -3.10 -0.52
CA LYS A 171 7.37 -1.64 -0.43
C LYS A 171 8.46 -1.00 0.42
N GLN A 172 8.77 -1.59 1.58
CA GLN A 172 9.67 -1.00 2.58
C GLN A 172 11.16 -1.19 2.23
N TRP A 173 11.50 -2.28 1.55
CA TRP A 173 12.88 -2.63 1.20
C TRP A 173 13.54 -1.65 0.21
N ALA A 174 12.77 -1.15 -0.77
CA ALA A 174 13.32 -0.32 -1.85
C ALA A 174 13.94 0.99 -1.35
N VAL A 175 13.35 1.58 -0.30
CA VAL A 175 13.70 2.91 0.19
C VAL A 175 14.89 2.84 1.14
N VAL A 176 14.89 1.85 2.04
CA VAL A 176 16.04 1.57 2.92
C VAL A 176 17.28 1.25 2.09
N MET A 177 17.15 0.39 1.08
CA MET A 177 18.27 0.06 0.18
C MET A 177 18.79 1.29 -0.56
N LEU A 178 17.90 2.20 -0.96
CA LEU A 178 18.27 3.35 -1.75
C LEU A 178 18.98 4.42 -0.91
N VAL A 179 18.47 4.72 0.29
CA VAL A 179 19.12 5.66 1.21
C VAL A 179 20.46 5.11 1.70
N SER A 180 20.56 3.79 1.92
CA SER A 180 21.83 3.12 2.23
C SER A 180 22.85 3.22 1.09
N LYS A 181 22.42 3.16 -0.17
CA LYS A 181 23.30 3.34 -1.33
C LYS A 181 23.83 4.77 -1.48
N LEU A 182 23.07 5.75 -1.00
CA LEU A 182 23.41 7.17 -1.08
C LEU A 182 24.25 7.64 0.13
N ASP A 183 24.56 6.74 1.06
CA ASP A 183 25.29 7.01 2.31
C ASP A 183 24.68 8.18 3.12
N LEU A 184 23.37 8.33 3.03
CA LEU A 184 22.65 9.38 3.74
C LEU A 184 22.31 8.87 5.15
N PRO A 185 22.54 9.67 6.20
CA PRO A 185 22.01 9.33 7.52
C PRO A 185 20.47 9.36 7.48
N PHE A 186 19.81 8.45 8.20
CA PHE A 186 18.35 8.36 8.29
C PHE A 186 17.86 7.78 9.62
N ILE A 187 16.65 8.18 10.03
CA ILE A 187 15.86 7.52 11.06
C ILE A 187 14.69 6.83 10.37
N GLU A 188 14.61 5.51 10.50
CA GLU A 188 13.50 4.72 9.98
C GLU A 188 12.21 4.97 10.76
N GLU A 189 11.08 4.68 10.12
CA GLU A 189 9.75 4.74 10.74
C GLU A 189 9.69 4.04 12.11
N GLN A 190 10.26 2.85 12.23
CA GLN A 190 10.27 2.12 13.50
C GLN A 190 11.07 2.84 14.59
N GLY A 191 12.19 3.47 14.21
CA GLY A 191 12.99 4.30 15.11
C GLY A 191 12.18 5.48 15.63
N MET A 192 11.51 6.20 14.74
CA MET A 192 10.63 7.31 15.11
C MET A 192 9.48 6.86 16.03
N ARG A 193 8.84 5.72 15.75
CA ARG A 193 7.76 5.21 16.62
C ARG A 193 8.26 4.88 18.03
N LYS A 194 9.46 4.31 18.17
CA LYS A 194 10.09 4.06 19.48
C LYS A 194 10.37 5.36 20.26
N LEU A 195 10.66 6.44 19.53
CA LEU A 195 10.84 7.78 20.10
C LEU A 195 9.51 8.51 20.39
N GLY A 196 8.36 7.86 20.17
CA GLY A 196 7.05 8.40 20.50
C GLY A 196 6.42 9.31 19.45
N TYR A 197 6.95 9.34 18.21
CA TYR A 197 6.36 10.16 17.15
C TYR A 197 4.98 9.59 16.73
N PRO A 198 3.91 10.41 16.74
CA PRO A 198 2.55 9.94 16.49
C PRO A 198 2.25 9.68 15.00
N LYS A 199 2.91 10.42 14.11
CA LYS A 199 2.86 10.26 12.65
C LYS A 199 4.27 10.27 12.11
N THR A 200 4.61 9.24 11.36
CA THR A 200 5.97 8.94 10.93
C THR A 200 6.00 8.78 9.41
N PRO A 201 6.88 9.48 8.67
CA PRO A 201 7.19 9.12 7.29
C PRO A 201 7.99 7.82 7.27
N ASP A 202 8.20 7.23 6.08
CA ASP A 202 9.05 6.03 5.96
C ASP A 202 10.48 6.30 6.42
N ILE A 203 11.03 7.45 6.01
CA ILE A 203 12.35 7.93 6.39
C ILE A 203 12.28 9.39 6.81
N LEU A 204 12.90 9.66 7.95
CA LEU A 204 13.30 10.99 8.39
C LEU A 204 14.81 11.13 8.19
N LEU A 205 15.28 12.29 7.73
CA LEU A 205 16.69 12.52 7.41
C LEU A 205 17.35 13.35 8.54
N PRO A 206 18.11 12.73 9.47
CA PRO A 206 18.82 13.39 10.56
C PRO A 206 20.14 14.02 10.10
N VAL A 207 20.62 15.03 10.85
CA VAL A 207 21.91 15.71 10.63
C VAL A 207 22.98 15.13 11.57
N PRO A 208 24.27 15.13 11.18
CA PRO A 208 25.39 15.07 12.12
C PRO A 208 26.06 16.45 12.31
N ILE A 209 25.97 17.09 13.50
CA ILE A 209 26.98 18.07 13.98
C ILE A 209 27.10 17.98 15.52
N GLY A 210 28.33 18.14 16.01
CA GLY A 210 28.75 17.98 17.39
C GLY A 210 27.99 18.80 18.44
N SER A 211 27.80 18.11 19.57
CA SER A 211 27.42 18.59 20.91
C SER A 211 26.18 19.47 21.03
N GLY A 212 25.00 18.86 20.98
CA GLY A 212 23.90 19.27 21.86
C GLY A 212 22.71 19.96 21.19
N LEU A 213 21.69 19.13 20.95
CA LEU A 213 20.27 19.43 20.79
C LEU A 213 19.81 20.34 19.64
N LEU A 214 18.85 19.76 18.90
CA LEU A 214 17.90 20.38 17.97
C LEU A 214 18.54 20.93 16.69
N LEU A 215 18.33 20.25 15.55
CA LEU A 215 17.68 20.78 14.32
C LEU A 215 18.01 19.95 13.04
N LEU A 216 17.26 20.29 11.99
CA LEU A 216 16.89 19.55 10.75
C LEU A 216 18.00 19.43 9.69
N SER A 217 18.03 18.32 8.94
CA SER A 217 18.91 18.08 7.76
C SER A 217 18.14 18.27 6.47
N TRP A 218 18.75 18.98 5.53
CA TRP A 218 18.12 19.53 4.34
C TRP A 218 18.71 18.81 3.11
N LEU A 219 17.93 17.96 2.43
CA LEU A 219 18.30 17.43 1.12
C LEU A 219 17.88 18.42 0.04
N ALA A 220 18.85 19.00 -0.67
CA ALA A 220 18.59 19.84 -1.81
C ALA A 220 18.44 19.01 -3.10
N PHE A 221 17.29 19.14 -3.74
CA PHE A 221 16.95 18.57 -5.04
C PHE A 221 16.68 19.71 -6.01
N GLY A 222 17.73 20.20 -6.67
CA GLY A 222 17.69 21.50 -7.33
C GLY A 222 17.41 22.60 -6.30
N ASN A 223 16.32 23.35 -6.47
CA ASN A 223 15.92 24.42 -5.56
C ASN A 223 14.97 23.97 -4.43
N PHE A 224 14.63 22.68 -4.37
CA PHE A 224 13.72 22.16 -3.35
C PHE A 224 14.50 21.52 -2.22
N VAL A 225 14.16 21.86 -0.98
CA VAL A 225 14.75 21.23 0.19
C VAL A 225 13.76 20.32 0.87
N SER A 226 14.17 19.08 1.13
CA SER A 226 13.38 18.06 1.79
C SER A 226 14.03 17.51 3.06
N ASN A 227 13.22 17.23 4.08
CA ASN A 227 13.70 16.64 5.35
C ASN A 227 13.09 15.26 5.64
N TRP A 228 12.17 14.79 4.80
CA TRP A 228 11.55 13.48 4.93
C TRP A 228 11.22 12.89 3.57
N ILE A 229 11.28 11.56 3.51
CA ILE A 229 10.94 10.79 2.32
C ILE A 229 9.82 9.83 2.70
N GLU A 230 8.75 9.87 1.90
CA GLU A 230 7.66 8.90 1.93
C GLU A 230 7.65 8.12 0.63
N SER A 231 7.45 6.81 0.73
CA SER A 231 7.51 5.91 -0.39
C SER A 231 6.18 5.24 -0.66
N LYS A 232 5.76 5.27 -1.92
CA LYS A 232 4.49 4.74 -2.38
C LYS A 232 4.75 3.72 -3.47
N ALA A 233 4.59 2.45 -3.11
CA ALA A 233 4.60 1.33 -4.03
C ALA A 233 3.20 1.08 -4.63
N LEU A 234 2.57 2.15 -5.11
CA LEU A 234 1.27 2.17 -5.77
C LEU A 234 1.28 3.25 -6.85
N PHE A 235 0.29 3.24 -7.75
CA PHE A 235 0.16 4.29 -8.75
C PHE A 235 -0.41 5.58 -8.14
N GLY A 236 0.26 6.70 -8.36
CA GLY A 236 -0.17 8.02 -7.87
C GLY A 236 -1.13 8.73 -8.82
N ASP A 237 -2.44 8.57 -8.65
CA ASP A 237 -3.42 9.41 -9.33
C ASP A 237 -3.88 10.58 -8.45
N ILE A 238 -4.49 11.60 -9.06
CA ILE A 238 -4.98 12.81 -8.38
C ILE A 238 -5.74 12.50 -7.09
N LYS A 239 -6.74 11.60 -7.15
CA LYS A 239 -7.59 11.27 -5.98
C LYS A 239 -6.80 10.57 -4.88
N THR A 240 -5.91 9.65 -5.26
CA THR A 240 -5.09 8.92 -4.26
C THR A 240 -4.10 9.86 -3.60
N HIS A 241 -3.44 10.71 -4.38
CA HIS A 241 -2.47 11.69 -3.88
C HIS A 241 -3.14 12.71 -2.95
N GLU A 242 -4.27 13.29 -3.35
CA GLU A 242 -5.04 14.24 -2.53
C GLU A 242 -5.43 13.64 -1.17
N ARG A 243 -5.87 12.37 -1.16
CA ARG A 243 -6.19 11.65 0.08
C ARG A 243 -4.97 11.50 1.00
N TYR A 244 -3.81 11.14 0.45
CA TYR A 244 -2.59 11.03 1.26
C TYR A 244 -2.09 12.40 1.71
N LEU A 245 -2.16 13.41 0.86
CA LEU A 245 -1.81 14.78 1.21
C LEU A 245 -2.61 15.23 2.44
N LYS A 246 -3.94 15.08 2.41
CA LYS A 246 -4.82 15.47 3.52
C LYS A 246 -4.60 14.67 4.80
N ASN A 247 -4.47 13.35 4.68
CA ASN A 247 -4.50 12.45 5.84
C ASN A 247 -3.11 12.10 6.41
N GLN A 248 -2.05 12.37 5.66
CA GLN A 248 -0.68 11.98 5.98
C GLN A 248 0.29 13.16 5.77
N TYR A 249 0.49 13.64 4.53
CA TYR A 249 1.62 14.54 4.24
C TYR A 249 1.46 15.93 4.89
N LEU A 250 0.26 16.51 4.90
CA LEU A 250 0.03 17.79 5.59
C LEU A 250 0.19 17.66 7.11
N THR A 251 0.05 16.46 7.68
CA THR A 251 0.30 16.23 9.10
C THR A 251 1.79 16.31 9.45
N TYR A 252 2.68 16.08 8.47
CA TYR A 252 4.13 16.29 8.58
C TYR A 252 4.53 17.77 8.49
N TYR A 253 3.59 18.64 8.13
CA TYR A 253 3.83 20.07 7.90
C TYR A 253 3.12 20.99 8.90
N ASN A 254 2.07 20.49 9.58
CA ASN A 254 1.05 21.35 10.17
C ASN A 254 1.54 22.25 11.33
N ARG A 255 1.16 23.56 11.25
CA ARG A 255 1.59 24.66 12.15
C ARG A 255 0.64 24.96 13.32
N TYR A 256 -0.49 24.25 13.45
CA TYR A 256 -1.64 24.73 14.23
C TYR A 256 -1.73 24.26 15.69
N ASP A 257 -0.99 23.23 16.09
CA ASP A 257 -0.97 22.77 17.49
C ASP A 257 0.41 23.03 18.09
N PRO A 258 0.59 23.94 19.06
CA PRO A 258 1.91 24.30 19.58
C PRO A 258 2.70 23.15 20.21
N LEU A 259 2.03 22.11 20.73
CA LEU A 259 2.68 20.96 21.36
C LEU A 259 3.02 19.87 20.35
N VAL A 260 2.15 19.62 19.36
CA VAL A 260 2.40 18.65 18.28
C VAL A 260 3.31 19.24 17.18
N ALA A 261 3.28 20.56 16.98
CA ALA A 261 4.09 21.25 15.98
C ALA A 261 5.58 21.30 16.34
N ILE A 262 5.99 21.04 17.57
CA ILE A 262 7.43 20.93 17.92
C ILE A 262 7.97 19.55 17.49
N MET A 263 7.13 18.50 17.50
CA MET A 263 7.56 17.13 17.19
C MET A 263 7.36 16.74 15.72
N CYS A 264 6.37 17.32 15.03
CA CYS A 264 6.01 16.92 13.66
C CYS A 264 6.44 17.92 12.58
N ARG A 265 7.24 18.95 12.89
CA ARG A 265 7.77 19.90 11.90
C ARG A 265 8.93 19.28 11.13
N TYR A 266 8.62 18.33 10.26
CA TYR A 266 9.61 17.87 9.30
C TYR A 266 9.77 18.89 8.16
N GLY A 267 8.83 19.81 7.92
CA GLY A 267 8.98 20.76 6.80
C GLY A 267 8.66 20.10 5.45
N PRO A 268 9.20 20.59 4.33
CA PRO A 268 8.88 20.03 3.02
C PRO A 268 9.41 18.60 2.85
N GLY A 269 8.71 17.82 2.03
CA GLY A 269 8.95 16.39 1.86
C GLY A 269 9.00 15.92 0.44
N ILE A 270 9.50 14.71 0.25
CA ILE A 270 9.44 14.01 -1.02
C ILE A 270 8.53 12.81 -0.89
N VAL A 271 7.69 12.63 -1.91
CA VAL A 271 6.89 11.43 -2.09
C VAL A 271 7.35 10.74 -3.37
N ILE A 272 7.85 9.50 -3.21
CA ILE A 272 8.29 8.67 -4.32
C ILE A 272 7.18 7.70 -4.71
N TYR A 273 6.68 7.78 -5.94
CA TYR A 273 5.78 6.78 -6.52
C TYR A 273 6.57 5.84 -7.43
N TRP A 274 7.04 4.72 -6.87
CA TRP A 274 7.92 3.75 -7.55
C TRP A 274 7.35 3.15 -8.84
N PHE A 275 6.02 3.11 -8.96
CA PHE A 275 5.33 2.53 -10.10
C PHE A 275 4.57 3.56 -10.93
N GLY A 276 4.98 4.82 -10.82
CA GLY A 276 4.47 5.89 -11.67
C GLY A 276 3.25 6.61 -11.13
N PHE A 277 2.94 7.73 -11.78
CA PHE A 277 1.91 8.67 -11.35
C PHE A 277 1.44 9.59 -12.49
N THR A 278 0.37 10.35 -12.23
CA THR A 278 -0.17 11.32 -13.18
C THR A 278 0.59 12.65 -13.15
N LYS A 279 1.00 13.22 -14.29
CA LYS A 279 1.75 14.50 -14.38
C LYS A 279 1.12 15.63 -13.54
N GLU A 280 -0.20 15.61 -13.42
CA GLU A 280 -1.02 16.57 -12.69
C GLU A 280 -0.69 16.66 -11.19
N ILE A 281 0.01 15.67 -10.62
CA ILE A 281 0.42 15.71 -9.21
C ILE A 281 1.85 16.23 -8.98
N LEU A 282 2.62 16.55 -10.03
CA LEU A 282 4.00 17.06 -9.90
C LEU A 282 4.09 18.36 -9.09
N ASN A 283 3.10 19.25 -9.26
CA ASN A 283 3.04 20.56 -8.62
C ASN A 283 1.76 20.71 -7.80
N PHE A 284 1.30 19.62 -7.17
CA PHE A 284 0.04 19.61 -6.43
C PHE A 284 0.09 20.51 -5.18
N THR A 285 1.28 20.70 -4.61
CA THR A 285 1.56 21.60 -3.49
C THR A 285 3.03 22.01 -3.50
N GLU A 286 3.35 23.19 -2.97
CA GLU A 286 4.73 23.65 -2.79
C GLU A 286 5.47 22.91 -1.66
N SER A 287 4.73 22.23 -0.76
CA SER A 287 5.29 21.57 0.43
C SER A 287 5.74 20.13 0.19
N VAL A 288 5.35 19.53 -0.93
CA VAL A 288 5.64 18.13 -1.25
C VAL A 288 6.06 18.02 -2.70
N MET A 289 7.28 17.57 -2.92
CA MET A 289 7.79 17.21 -4.23
C MET A 289 7.42 15.75 -4.54
N VAL A 290 6.94 15.50 -5.75
CA VAL A 290 6.57 14.16 -6.22
C VAL A 290 7.53 13.69 -7.28
N VAL A 291 8.09 12.50 -7.10
CA VAL A 291 9.07 11.87 -8.01
C VAL A 291 8.76 10.39 -8.21
N ASP A 292 9.29 9.76 -9.25
CA ASP A 292 9.21 8.30 -9.49
C ASP A 292 10.53 7.58 -9.19
N SER A 293 11.58 8.34 -8.91
CA SER A 293 12.92 7.91 -8.56
C SER A 293 13.59 8.99 -7.72
N LEU A 294 14.59 8.64 -6.91
CA LEU A 294 15.41 9.69 -6.29
C LEU A 294 16.27 10.36 -7.38
N PRO A 295 16.44 11.69 -7.31
CA PRO A 295 17.37 12.40 -8.17
C PRO A 295 18.80 11.86 -8.05
N GLU A 296 19.52 11.84 -9.17
CA GLU A 296 20.90 11.34 -9.28
C GLU A 296 21.91 12.22 -8.53
N HIS A 297 21.57 13.50 -8.34
CA HIS A 297 22.41 14.48 -7.65
C HIS A 297 21.70 14.95 -6.40
N ILE A 298 22.21 14.50 -5.26
CA ILE A 298 21.70 14.85 -3.93
C ILE A 298 22.82 15.59 -3.22
N THR A 299 22.54 16.82 -2.79
CA THR A 299 23.48 17.61 -2.00
C THR A 299 22.98 17.67 -0.57
N MET A 300 23.85 17.27 0.36
CA MET A 300 23.66 17.51 1.78
C MET A 300 24.05 18.95 2.07
N LEU A 301 23.10 19.76 2.54
CA LEU A 301 23.44 21.08 3.05
C LEU A 301 24.06 20.92 4.45
N THR A 302 25.23 21.52 4.64
CA THR A 302 25.88 21.62 5.95
C THR A 302 25.75 23.05 6.47
N ALA A 303 25.75 23.24 7.80
CA ALA A 303 25.52 24.55 8.41
C ALA A 303 26.67 25.56 8.22
N ASP A 304 27.73 25.18 7.50
CA ASP A 304 28.94 25.98 7.29
C ASP A 304 28.90 26.81 5.98
N GLU A 305 27.78 26.82 5.25
CA GLU A 305 27.54 27.65 4.04
C GLU A 305 26.25 28.48 4.12
#